data_AF-A0A352ME45-F1
#
_entry.id   AF-A0A352ME45-F1
#
_cell.length_a   1.000
_cell.length_b   1.000
_cell.length_c   1.000
_cell.angle_alpha   90.00
_cell.angle_beta   90.00
_cell.angle_gamma   90.00
#
_symmetry.space_group_name_H-M   'P 1'
#
loop_
_entity.id
_entity.type
_entity.pdbx_description
1 polymer ?
#
loop_
_entity_poly.entity_id
_entity_poly.type
_entity_poly.pdbx_seq_one_letter_code
_entity_poly.pdbx_strand_id
1 'polypeptide(L)' 'TQQYIAFYPDGLQGWSNWRRTNIPALLPAPDATNSPKVIPRRYMYGTADYTLAKAGVEAAVTRITGGDKMDSKVWWDK' A
#
# COMPACT_ATOMS: atom_id res chain seq x y z
N THR A 1 -5.91 -8.26 16.48
CA THR A 1 -6.54 -6.98 16.83
C THR A 1 -5.80 -6.23 17.92
N GLN A 2 -5.46 -6.84 19.07
CA GLN A 2 -4.72 -6.15 20.14
C GLN A 2 -3.40 -5.55 19.67
N GLN A 3 -2.65 -6.26 18.81
CA GLN A 3 -1.41 -5.74 18.23
C GLN A 3 -1.62 -4.48 17.37
N TYR A 4 -2.71 -4.39 16.62
CA TYR A 4 -3.06 -3.20 15.82
C TYR A 4 -3.31 -1.98 16.71
N ILE A 5 -4.03 -2.16 17.83
CA ILE A 5 -4.29 -1.10 18.81
C ILE A 5 -2.99 -0.68 19.49
N ALA A 6 -2.15 -1.65 19.89
CA ALA A 6 -0.89 -1.41 20.57
C ALA A 6 0.14 -0.65 19.72
N PHE A 7 -0.02 -0.61 18.39
CA PHE A 7 0.82 0.20 17.54
C PHE A 7 0.48 1.68 17.57
N TYR A 8 -0.65 2.13 18.11
CA TYR A 8 -0.85 3.56 18.33
C TYR A 8 0.19 4.09 19.35
N PRO A 9 0.89 5.20 19.05
CA PRO A 9 0.66 6.17 17.97
C PRO A 9 1.48 5.94 16.67
N ASP A 10 2.25 4.87 16.56
CA ASP A 10 2.97 4.47 15.34
C ASP A 10 2.03 3.90 14.25
N GLY A 11 1.44 4.81 13.47
CA GLY A 11 0.55 4.46 12.37
C GLY A 11 1.21 3.67 11.23
N LEU A 12 2.53 3.81 11.01
CA LEU A 12 3.24 3.07 9.95
C LEU A 12 3.37 1.59 10.33
N GLN A 13 3.70 1.33 11.60
CA GLN A 13 3.75 -0.02 12.13
C GLN A 13 2.35 -0.65 12.16
N GLY A 14 1.33 0.12 12.56
CA GLY A 14 -0.08 -0.29 12.50
C GLY A 14 -0.53 -0.66 11.08
N TRP A 15 -0.27 0.20 10.08
CA TRP A 15 -0.62 -0.04 8.68
C TRP A 15 0.12 -1.23 8.08
N SER A 16 1.40 -1.41 8.43
CA SER A 16 2.19 -2.55 7.98
C SER A 16 1.69 -3.86 8.58
N ASN A 17 1.34 -3.87 9.87
CA ASN A 17 0.75 -5.03 10.53
C ASN A 17 -0.62 -5.40 9.97
N TRP A 18 -1.48 -4.40 9.74
CA TRP A 18 -2.79 -4.62 9.14
C TRP A 18 -2.66 -5.23 7.74
N ARG A 19 -1.81 -4.70 6.86
CA ARG A 19 -1.58 -5.28 5.52
C ARG A 19 -1.10 -6.73 5.58
N ARG A 20 -0.19 -7.04 6.51
CA ARG A 20 0.37 -8.40 6.67
C ARG A 20 -0.65 -9.40 7.19
N THR A 21 -1.57 -8.96 8.06
CA THR A 21 -2.48 -9.87 8.78
C THR A 21 -3.91 -9.84 8.27
N ASN A 22 -4.30 -8.79 7.56
CA ASN A 22 -5.68 -8.40 7.28
C ASN A 22 -6.55 -8.32 8.55
N ILE A 23 -5.93 -8.02 9.71
CA ILE A 23 -6.60 -7.89 11.00
C ILE A 23 -6.36 -6.49 11.58
N PRO A 24 -7.42 -5.78 12.05
CA PRO A 24 -8.83 -6.16 11.95
C PRO A 24 -9.32 -6.18 10.49
N ALA A 25 -10.48 -6.81 10.27
CA ALA A 25 -11.13 -6.88 8.96
C ALA A 25 -11.73 -5.52 8.57
N LEU A 26 -10.85 -4.58 8.22
CA LEU A 26 -11.23 -3.24 7.80
C LEU A 26 -11.94 -3.29 6.45
N LEU A 27 -13.05 -2.54 6.36
CA LEU A 27 -13.79 -2.33 5.12
C LEU A 27 -13.37 -0.99 4.50
N PRO A 28 -13.36 -0.87 3.16
CA PRO A 28 -13.18 0.42 2.51
C PRO A 28 -14.20 1.46 3.01
N ALA A 29 -13.79 2.73 2.97
CA ALA A 29 -14.72 3.83 3.27
C ALA A 29 -15.90 3.81 2.29
N PRO A 30 -17.16 3.98 2.75
CA PRO A 30 -18.33 3.98 1.87
C PRO A 30 -18.23 4.99 0.72
N ASP A 31 -17.66 6.16 1.01
CA ASP A 31 -17.50 7.27 0.07
C ASP A 31 -16.09 7.36 -0.51
N ALA A 32 -15.38 6.24 -0.62
CA ALA A 32 -14.04 6.21 -1.21
C ALA A 32 -14.05 6.78 -2.64
N THR A 33 -13.20 7.78 -2.87
CA THR A 33 -13.07 8.50 -4.15
C THR A 33 -11.96 7.94 -5.04
N ASN A 34 -11.08 7.10 -4.50
CA ASN A 34 -10.03 6.45 -5.27
C ASN A 34 -10.61 5.32 -6.15
N SER A 35 -9.94 4.97 -7.24
CA SER A 35 -10.22 3.76 -8.01
C SER A 35 -9.20 2.68 -7.66
N PRO A 36 -9.57 1.44 -7.30
CA PRO A 36 -10.91 0.81 -7.39
C PRO A 36 -11.73 0.86 -6.09
N LYS A 37 -11.69 1.95 -5.32
CA LYS A 37 -12.40 2.15 -4.04
C LYS A 37 -11.98 1.18 -2.92
N VAL A 38 -10.68 0.95 -2.80
CA VAL A 38 -10.08 0.12 -1.74
C VAL A 38 -9.08 0.92 -0.90
N ILE A 39 -9.06 0.70 0.42
CA ILE A 39 -7.91 0.09 1.10
C ILE A 39 -6.49 0.23 0.50
N PRO A 40 -5.79 1.40 0.38
CA PRO A 40 -4.45 1.42 -0.19
C PRO A 40 -3.48 0.45 0.51
N ARG A 41 -2.79 -0.36 -0.30
CA ARG A 41 -1.82 -1.39 0.13
C ARG A 41 -0.37 -0.92 0.00
N ARG A 42 -0.12 0.16 -0.75
CA ARG A 42 1.21 0.79 -0.88
C ARG A 42 1.12 2.26 -1.30
N TYR A 43 2.26 2.95 -1.22
CA TYR A 43 2.47 4.19 -1.94
C TYR A 43 2.98 3.91 -3.37
N MET A 44 2.55 4.73 -4.32
CA MET A 44 3.11 4.76 -5.68
C MET A 44 4.47 5.46 -5.66
N TYR A 45 5.28 5.25 -6.69
CA TYR A 45 6.48 6.07 -6.87
C TYR A 45 6.07 7.53 -7.12
N GLY A 46 6.94 8.46 -6.72
CA GLY A 46 6.72 9.87 -6.94
C GLY A 46 6.80 10.21 -8.44
N THR A 47 6.07 11.23 -8.87
CA THR A 47 6.17 11.72 -10.26
C THR A 47 7.59 12.17 -10.62
N ALA A 48 8.34 12.67 -9.64
CA ALA A 48 9.76 13.00 -9.80
C ALA A 48 10.63 11.77 -10.11
N ASP A 49 10.31 10.60 -9.56
CA ASP A 49 11.08 9.37 -9.81
C ASP A 49 10.98 8.96 -11.28
N TYR A 50 9.80 9.09 -11.88
CA TYR A 50 9.59 8.85 -13.32
C TYR A 50 10.31 9.87 -14.21
N THR A 51 10.56 11.08 -13.70
CA THR A 51 11.28 12.12 -14.43
C THR A 51 12.80 11.96 -14.30
N LEU A 52 13.29 11.69 -13.10
CA LEU A 52 14.72 11.69 -12.76
C LEU A 52 15.37 10.31 -12.93
N ALA A 53 14.61 9.22 -12.78
CA ALA A 53 15.12 7.85 -12.74
C ALA A 53 14.24 6.86 -13.52
N LYS A 54 13.67 7.32 -14.65
CA LYS A 54 12.68 6.59 -15.47
C LYS A 54 12.97 5.10 -15.65
N ALA A 55 14.15 4.75 -16.16
CA ALA A 55 14.51 3.36 -16.44
C ALA A 55 14.53 2.47 -15.17
N GLY A 56 14.96 3.03 -14.04
CA GLY A 56 14.98 2.34 -12.76
C GLY A 56 13.57 2.09 -12.22
N VAL A 57 12.72 3.10 -12.30
CA VAL A 57 11.30 2.99 -11.90
C VAL A 57 10.59 2.00 -12.79
N GLU A 58 10.69 2.11 -14.12
CA GLU A 58 10.05 1.17 -15.05
C GLU A 58 10.50 -0.27 -14.80
N ALA A 59 11.79 -0.52 -14.59
CA ALA A 59 12.28 -1.85 -14.23
C ALA A 59 11.72 -2.33 -12.88
N ALA A 60 11.59 -1.46 -11.87
CA ALA A 60 10.98 -1.83 -10.60
C ALA A 60 9.48 -2.15 -10.74
N VAL A 61 8.74 -1.35 -11.52
CA VAL A 61 7.31 -1.54 -11.76
C VAL A 61 7.01 -2.88 -12.41
N THR A 62 7.85 -3.38 -13.32
CA THR A 62 7.68 -4.72 -13.91
C THR A 62 7.71 -5.86 -12.89
N ARG A 63 8.32 -5.64 -11.71
CA ARG A 63 8.42 -6.64 -10.63
C ARG A 63 7.25 -6.56 -9.65
N ILE A 64 6.39 -5.54 -9.76
CA ILE A 64 5.24 -5.35 -8.89
C ILE A 64 4.03 -5.98 -9.55
N THR A 65 3.47 -7.00 -8.92
CA THR A 65 2.22 -7.61 -9.39
C THR A 65 1.10 -6.57 -9.28
N GLY A 66 0.45 -6.25 -10.42
CA GLY A 66 -0.54 -5.18 -10.51
C GLY A 66 0.01 -3.80 -10.95
N GLY A 67 1.33 -3.68 -11.05
CA GLY A 67 2.03 -2.47 -11.50
C GLY A 67 2.15 -1.39 -10.43
N ASP A 68 2.38 -0.14 -10.86
CA ASP A 68 2.51 0.99 -9.94
C ASP A 68 1.18 1.60 -9.55
N LYS A 69 0.42 0.88 -8.70
CA LYS A 69 -0.87 1.34 -8.20
C LYS A 69 -0.93 1.22 -6.68
N MET A 70 -1.74 2.06 -6.05
CA MET A 70 -1.92 2.06 -4.59
C MET A 70 -2.56 0.77 -4.06
N ASP A 71 -3.32 0.05 -4.88
CA ASP A 71 -3.96 -1.22 -4.55
C ASP A 71 -3.08 -2.45 -4.83
N SER A 72 -1.93 -2.28 -5.50
CA SER A 72 -0.96 -3.36 -5.71
C SER A 72 -0.28 -3.75 -4.40
N LYS A 73 -0.02 -5.04 -4.21
CA LYS A 73 0.59 -5.56 -2.97
C LYS A 73 2.12 -5.44 -3.00
N VAL A 74 2.70 -5.22 -1.83
CA VAL A 74 4.15 -5.34 -1.60
C VAL A 74 4.53 -6.81 -1.39
N TRP A 75 5.80 -7.17 -1.58
CA TRP A 75 6.23 -8.60 -1.62
C TRP A 75 5.89 -9.41 -0.36
N TRP A 76 5.79 -8.77 0.81
CA TRP A 76 5.45 -9.42 2.07
C TRP A 76 3.95 -9.38 2.40
N ASP A 77 3.17 -8.59 1.66
CA ASP A 77 1.72 -8.50 1.78
C ASP A 77 1.10 -9.62 0.93
N LYS A 78 0.73 -10.73 1.58
CA LYS A 78 0.16 -11.92 0.94
C LYS A 78 -1.36 -11.83 0.84
#